data_AF-A0A399F0K6-F1
#
_entry.id   AF-A0A399F0K6-F1
#
_cell.length_a   1.000
_cell.length_b   1.000
_cell.length_c   1.000
_cell.angle_alpha   90.00
_cell.angle_beta   90.00
_cell.angle_gamma   90.00
#
_symmetry.space_group_name_H-M   'P 1'
#
loop_
_entity.id
_entity.type
_entity.pdbx_description
1 polymer ?
#
loop_
_entity_poly.entity_id
_entity_poly.type
_entity_poly.pdbx_seq_one_letter_code
_entity_poly.pdbx_strand_id
1 'polypeptide(L)'
;MRLSDVAQAIQGRLEGPDLEVSRLAPPETARPGELVAVREPKFLPQALQSGAALVLPDGLPLPEARSAVRVASLGAAWPRLLALFEPAEPWAGPGVHPTALVEAGVALDAVKDLLGHASISTTQIYLHATAGRLAEAARKLPRLP
;
A
#
# COMPACT_ATOMS: atom_id res chain seq x y z
N MET A 1 1.99 -13.19 9.17
CA MET A 1 2.36 -13.97 7.97
C MET A 1 3.60 -14.79 8.30
N ARG A 2 3.73 -16.03 7.82
CA ARG A 2 4.93 -16.84 8.09
C ARG A 2 6.07 -16.47 7.14
N LEU A 3 7.32 -16.68 7.54
CA LEU A 3 8.48 -16.43 6.67
C LEU A 3 8.51 -17.35 5.44
N SER A 4 7.95 -18.56 5.57
CA SER A 4 7.71 -19.47 4.44
C SER A 4 6.79 -18.85 3.38
N ASP A 5 5.70 -18.20 3.79
CA ASP A 5 4.78 -17.48 2.90
C ASP A 5 5.51 -16.30 2.21
N VAL A 6 6.29 -15.53 2.98
CA VAL A 6 7.09 -14.43 2.45
C VAL A 6 8.09 -14.95 1.42
N ALA A 7 8.81 -16.04 1.73
CA ALA A 7 9.77 -16.66 0.83
C ALA A 7 9.11 -17.08 -0.48
N GLN A 8 7.96 -17.76 -0.43
CA GLN A 8 7.22 -18.14 -1.62
C GLN A 8 6.81 -16.92 -2.46
N ALA A 9 6.25 -15.90 -1.83
CA ALA A 9 5.75 -14.71 -2.51
C ALA A 9 6.85 -13.88 -3.18
N ILE A 10 8.03 -13.77 -2.56
CA ILE A 10 9.16 -13.02 -3.11
C ILE A 10 10.14 -13.87 -3.92
N GLN A 11 9.81 -15.15 -4.17
CA GLN A 11 10.65 -16.12 -4.89
C GLN A 11 12.03 -16.34 -4.21
N GLY A 12 12.02 -16.34 -2.88
CA GLY A 12 13.16 -16.62 -2.02
C GLY A 12 13.13 -18.02 -1.42
N ARG A 13 14.09 -18.29 -0.53
CA ARG A 13 14.24 -19.53 0.24
C ARG A 13 14.33 -19.20 1.72
N LEU A 14 13.54 -19.88 2.54
CA LEU A 14 13.66 -19.79 4.00
C LEU A 14 14.93 -20.49 4.49
N GLU A 15 15.68 -19.82 5.36
CA GLU A 15 16.81 -20.34 6.12
C GLU A 15 16.55 -20.09 7.62
N GLY A 16 16.66 -21.12 8.45
CA GLY A 16 16.32 -21.05 9.88
C GLY A 16 14.83 -21.28 10.19
N PRO A 17 14.39 -21.00 11.43
CA PRO A 17 13.01 -21.23 11.87
C PRO A 17 11.95 -20.44 11.08
N ASP A 18 10.77 -21.04 10.89
CA ASP A 18 9.63 -20.38 10.24
C ASP A 18 8.84 -19.52 11.24
N LEU A 19 9.26 -18.27 11.40
CA LEU A 19 8.68 -17.31 12.34
C LEU A 19 7.49 -16.56 11.74
N GLU A 20 6.61 -16.06 12.61
CA GLU A 20 5.59 -15.10 12.20
C GLU A 20 6.16 -13.68 12.18
N VAL A 21 5.87 -12.97 11.09
CA VAL A 21 6.19 -11.55 10.91
C VAL A 21 4.93 -10.75 10.60
N SER A 22 4.92 -9.52 11.09
CA SER A 22 3.77 -8.61 11.01
C SER A 22 3.99 -7.41 10.08
N ARG A 23 5.22 -6.91 9.97
CA ARG A 23 5.55 -5.72 9.17
C ARG A 23 7.02 -5.65 8.78
N LEU A 24 7.32 -4.79 7.81
CA LEU A 24 8.67 -4.32 7.51
C LEU A 24 9.10 -3.23 8.50
N ALA A 25 10.37 -3.25 8.89
CA ALA A 25 10.97 -2.24 9.74
C ALA A 25 12.42 -1.94 9.33
N PRO A 26 12.93 -0.71 9.56
CA PRO A 26 14.32 -0.38 9.31
C PRO A 26 15.21 -0.96 10.44
N PRO A 27 16.48 -1.30 10.15
CA PRO A 27 17.35 -2.02 11.08
C PRO A 27 17.59 -1.28 12.42
N GLU A 28 17.41 0.04 12.48
CA GLU A 28 17.54 0.89 13.68
C GLU A 28 16.43 0.65 14.71
N THR A 29 15.21 0.31 14.25
CA THR A 29 14.02 0.29 15.12
C THR A 29 13.31 -1.05 15.12
N ALA A 30 13.74 -1.98 14.27
CA ALA A 30 13.15 -3.29 14.13
C ALA A 30 13.22 -4.10 15.44
N ARG A 31 12.25 -5.00 15.61
CA ARG A 31 12.10 -5.86 16.80
C ARG A 31 11.83 -7.31 16.41
N PRO A 32 11.92 -8.27 17.34
CA PRO A 32 11.43 -9.62 17.12
C PRO A 32 9.96 -9.62 16.66
N GLY A 33 9.62 -10.43 15.66
CA GLY A 33 8.28 -10.45 15.03
C GLY A 33 8.12 -9.47 13.85
N GLU A 34 9.18 -8.77 13.48
CA GLU A 34 9.25 -7.89 12.31
C GLU A 34 10.26 -8.41 11.29
N LEU A 35 10.28 -7.79 10.11
CA LEU A 35 11.12 -8.18 8.98
C LEU A 35 12.00 -7.01 8.51
N VAL A 36 13.31 -7.25 8.39
CA VAL A 36 14.29 -6.27 7.90
C VAL A 36 14.88 -6.73 6.58
N ALA A 37 14.77 -5.92 5.54
CA ALA A 37 15.44 -6.17 4.26
C ALA A 37 16.81 -5.48 4.21
N VAL A 38 17.90 -6.26 4.18
CA VAL A 38 19.26 -5.71 4.21
C VAL A 38 19.73 -5.40 2.79
N ARG A 39 19.53 -4.15 2.36
CA ARG A 39 19.91 -3.67 1.02
C ARG A 39 21.40 -3.43 0.83
N GLU A 40 22.08 -3.01 1.89
CA GLU A 40 23.52 -2.80 1.89
C GLU A 40 24.15 -3.68 2.98
N PRO A 41 25.19 -4.48 2.67
CA PRO A 41 25.80 -5.40 3.63
C PRO A 41 26.26 -4.75 4.95
N LYS A 42 26.62 -3.46 4.92
CA LYS A 42 27.05 -2.69 6.09
C LYS A 42 26.00 -2.61 7.20
N PHE A 43 24.72 -2.79 6.88
CA PHE A 43 23.62 -2.77 7.86
C PHE A 43 23.30 -4.16 8.44
N LEU A 44 23.94 -5.23 7.97
CA LEU A 44 23.73 -6.58 8.50
C LEU A 44 23.99 -6.69 10.02
N PRO A 45 25.08 -6.13 10.59
CA PRO A 45 25.32 -6.20 12.04
C PRO A 45 24.19 -5.58 12.85
N GLN A 46 23.66 -4.44 12.39
CA GLN A 46 22.58 -3.73 13.04
C GLN A 46 21.25 -4.48 12.91
N ALA A 47 20.96 -5.04 11.72
CA ALA A 47 19.80 -5.88 11.51
C ALA A 47 19.84 -7.16 12.39
N LEU A 48 21.01 -7.74 12.61
CA LEU A 48 21.18 -8.88 13.53
C LEU A 48 20.90 -8.50 14.98
N GLN A 49 21.37 -7.33 15.44
CA GLN A 49 21.13 -6.83 16.80
C GLN A 49 19.65 -6.57 17.10
N SER A 50 18.85 -6.23 16.08
CA SER A 50 17.41 -5.95 16.23
C SER A 50 16.57 -7.16 16.69
N GLY A 51 17.08 -8.38 16.50
CA GLY A 51 16.31 -9.61 16.77
C GLY A 51 15.23 -9.93 15.73
N ALA A 52 14.99 -9.05 14.73
CA ALA A 52 14.01 -9.26 13.67
C ALA A 52 14.38 -10.39 12.69
N ALA A 53 13.42 -10.94 11.96
CA ALA A 53 13.75 -11.81 10.82
C ALA A 53 14.34 -10.96 9.68
N LEU A 54 15.13 -11.58 8.80
CA LEU A 54 15.86 -10.87 7.75
C LEU A 54 15.43 -11.26 6.34
N VAL A 55 15.50 -10.34 5.38
CA VAL A 55 15.57 -10.66 3.95
C VAL A 55 16.97 -10.30 3.47
N LEU A 56 17.70 -11.30 3.00
CA LEU A 56 19.12 -11.19 2.66
C LEU A 56 19.37 -11.67 1.24
N PRO A 57 20.26 -11.03 0.47
CA PRO A 57 20.83 -11.67 -0.71
C PRO A 57 21.58 -12.96 -0.32
N ASP A 58 21.69 -13.88 -1.29
CA ASP A 58 22.55 -15.05 -1.14
C ASP A 58 24.01 -14.65 -0.82
N GLY A 59 24.69 -15.47 -0.03
CA GLY A 59 26.11 -15.27 0.31
C GLY A 59 26.41 -14.40 1.54
N LEU A 60 25.43 -13.68 2.10
CA LEU A 60 25.62 -12.99 3.38
C LEU A 60 25.57 -13.98 4.56
N PRO A 61 26.42 -13.83 5.59
CA PRO A 61 26.42 -14.73 6.74
C PRO A 61 25.13 -14.59 7.55
N LEU A 62 24.62 -15.72 8.06
CA LEU A 62 23.50 -15.77 8.99
C LEU A 62 23.88 -16.69 10.17
N PRO A 63 23.80 -16.20 11.43
CA PRO A 63 24.01 -17.06 12.60
C PRO A 63 22.91 -18.13 12.72
N GLU A 64 23.25 -19.33 13.21
CA GLU A 64 22.33 -20.50 13.25
C GLU A 64 20.98 -20.24 13.94
N ALA A 65 20.95 -19.36 14.96
CA ALA A 65 19.74 -19.03 15.70
C ALA A 65 18.83 -17.99 15.02
N ARG A 66 19.13 -17.58 13.77
CA ARG A 66 18.42 -16.50 13.08
C ARG A 66 17.64 -17.04 11.89
N SER A 67 16.53 -16.38 11.60
CA SER A 67 15.71 -16.68 10.42
C SER A 67 15.92 -15.63 9.34
N ALA A 68 16.09 -16.09 8.11
CA ALA A 68 16.14 -15.23 6.95
C ALA A 68 15.43 -15.81 5.75
N VAL A 69 14.90 -14.93 4.91
CA VAL A 69 14.50 -15.23 3.54
C VAL A 69 15.65 -14.84 2.61
N ARG A 70 16.25 -15.83 1.97
CA ARG A 70 17.32 -15.67 0.98
C ARG A 70 16.73 -15.36 -0.38
N VAL A 71 17.29 -14.37 -1.07
CA VAL A 71 16.90 -13.99 -2.42
C VAL A 71 18.12 -13.83 -3.32
N ALA A 72 18.01 -14.19 -4.60
CA ALA A 72 19.10 -13.97 -5.56
C ALA A 72 19.37 -12.48 -5.80
N SER A 73 18.31 -11.65 -5.78
CA SER A 73 18.41 -10.20 -5.94
C SER A 73 17.34 -9.50 -5.10
N LEU A 74 17.80 -8.71 -4.13
CA LEU A 74 16.88 -7.94 -3.30
C LEU A 74 16.16 -6.85 -4.10
N GLY A 75 16.81 -6.27 -5.12
CA GLY A 75 16.17 -5.32 -6.02
C GLY A 75 14.98 -5.92 -6.78
N ALA A 76 15.12 -7.17 -7.26
CA ALA A 76 14.04 -7.87 -7.95
C ALA A 76 12.94 -8.36 -6.99
N ALA A 77 13.29 -8.70 -5.75
CA ALA A 77 12.34 -9.10 -4.71
C ALA A 77 11.59 -7.90 -4.10
N TRP A 78 12.17 -6.70 -4.12
CA TRP A 78 11.68 -5.52 -3.41
C TRP A 78 10.22 -5.14 -3.71
N PRO A 79 9.75 -5.07 -4.97
CA PRO A 79 8.35 -4.73 -5.25
C PRO A 79 7.38 -5.75 -4.68
N ARG A 80 7.71 -7.04 -4.76
CA ARG A 80 6.89 -8.13 -4.20
C ARG A 80 6.88 -8.08 -2.68
N LEU A 81 8.02 -7.78 -2.07
CA LEU A 81 8.15 -7.64 -0.63
C LEU A 81 7.30 -6.48 -0.10
N LEU A 82 7.35 -5.31 -0.76
CA LEU A 82 6.53 -4.16 -0.37
C LEU A 82 5.03 -4.48 -0.47
N ALA A 83 4.60 -5.11 -1.57
CA ALA A 83 3.20 -5.46 -1.78
C ALA A 83 2.60 -6.39 -0.69
N LEU A 84 3.43 -7.15 0.04
CA LEU A 84 2.96 -8.00 1.14
C LEU A 84 2.60 -7.21 2.42
N PHE A 85 3.17 -6.01 2.60
CA PHE A 85 3.05 -5.21 3.82
C PHE A 85 2.46 -3.83 3.57
N GLU A 86 2.16 -3.50 2.32
CA GLU A 86 1.44 -2.28 1.96
C GLU A 86 -0.03 -2.42 2.39
N PRO A 87 -0.58 -1.45 3.16
CA PRO A 87 -1.98 -1.50 3.53
C PRO A 87 -2.85 -1.44 2.27
N ALA A 88 -3.89 -2.28 2.21
CA ALA A 88 -4.88 -2.18 1.15
C ALA A 88 -5.46 -0.77 1.14
N GLU A 89 -5.37 -0.08 0.00
CA GLU A 89 -5.91 1.26 -0.14
C GLU A 89 -7.43 1.23 0.04
N PRO A 90 -8.00 1.83 1.11
CA PRO A 90 -9.42 1.68 1.44
C PRO A 90 -10.35 2.26 0.37
N TRP A 91 -9.85 3.18 -0.44
CA TRP A 91 -10.61 3.89 -1.46
C TRP A 91 -10.70 3.12 -2.80
N ALA A 92 -9.91 2.06 -2.99
CA ALA A 92 -9.85 1.27 -4.22
C ALA A 92 -10.78 0.04 -4.20
N GLY A 93 -11.84 0.08 -3.39
CA GLY A 93 -12.83 -0.99 -3.32
C GLY A 93 -13.67 -1.12 -4.61
N PRO A 94 -14.23 -2.31 -4.89
CA PRO A 94 -15.16 -2.49 -6.00
C PRO A 94 -16.39 -1.59 -5.82
N GLY A 95 -16.75 -0.83 -6.86
CA GLY A 95 -17.88 0.10 -6.84
C GLY A 95 -17.92 0.98 -8.09
N VAL A 96 -19.02 1.71 -8.27
CA VAL A 96 -19.14 2.73 -9.32
C VAL A 96 -18.46 4.00 -8.81
N HIS A 97 -17.48 4.52 -9.54
CA HIS A 97 -16.78 5.74 -9.16
C HIS A 97 -17.77 6.92 -9.05
N PRO A 98 -17.67 7.82 -8.06
CA PRO A 98 -18.64 8.88 -7.86
C PRO A 98 -18.83 9.82 -9.06
N THR A 99 -17.77 10.06 -9.85
CA THR A 99 -17.88 10.78 -11.13
C THR A 99 -18.89 10.12 -12.06
N ALA A 100 -18.88 8.79 -12.18
CA ALA A 100 -19.81 8.07 -13.06
C ALA A 100 -21.27 8.18 -12.58
N LEU A 101 -21.51 8.24 -11.27
CA LEU A 101 -22.84 8.49 -10.72
C LEU A 101 -23.33 9.90 -11.08
N VAL A 102 -22.47 10.91 -10.88
CA VAL A 102 -22.79 12.30 -11.22
C VAL A 102 -23.04 12.46 -12.72
N GLU A 103 -22.22 11.85 -13.58
CA GLU A 103 -22.39 11.85 -15.04
C GLU A 103 -23.66 11.12 -15.50
N ALA A 104 -24.07 10.07 -14.78
CA ALA A 104 -25.34 9.38 -14.99
C ALA A 104 -26.57 10.20 -14.49
N GLY A 105 -26.34 11.40 -13.95
CA GLY A 105 -27.39 12.30 -13.49
C GLY A 105 -27.87 12.05 -12.07
N VAL A 106 -27.14 11.26 -11.28
CA VAL A 106 -27.45 11.08 -9.84
C VAL A 106 -27.22 12.40 -9.11
N ALA A 107 -28.17 12.77 -8.26
CA ALA A 107 -28.12 14.01 -7.51
C ALA A 107 -26.97 14.04 -6.48
N LEU A 108 -26.34 15.20 -6.30
CA LEU A 108 -25.13 15.34 -5.48
C LEU A 108 -25.33 15.04 -4.00
N ASP A 109 -26.53 15.30 -3.48
CA ASP A 109 -26.96 14.94 -2.13
C ASP A 109 -26.97 13.42 -1.94
N ALA A 110 -27.51 12.67 -2.90
CA ALA A 110 -27.48 11.22 -2.89
C ALA A 110 -26.05 10.67 -2.97
N VAL A 111 -25.18 11.25 -3.82
CA VAL A 111 -23.76 10.85 -3.89
C VAL A 111 -23.01 11.21 -2.60
N LYS A 112 -23.28 12.38 -2.00
CA LYS A 112 -22.72 12.78 -0.70
C LYS A 112 -23.06 11.76 0.38
N ASP A 113 -24.33 11.38 0.48
CA ASP A 113 -24.80 10.46 1.51
C ASP A 113 -24.22 9.06 1.31
N LEU A 114 -24.14 8.58 0.06
CA LEU A 114 -23.49 7.31 -0.29
C LEU A 114 -22.02 7.26 0.14
N LEU A 115 -21.30 8.39 0.02
CA LEU A 115 -19.88 8.50 0.39
C LEU A 115 -19.64 8.87 1.85
N GLY A 116 -20.70 9.13 2.63
CA GLY A 116 -20.57 9.60 4.01
C GLY A 116 -19.91 10.99 4.13
N HIS A 117 -19.99 11.80 3.09
CA HIS A 117 -19.43 13.15 3.09
C HIS A 117 -20.25 14.07 4.01
N ALA A 118 -19.56 14.88 4.81
CA ALA A 118 -20.20 15.77 5.78
C ALA A 118 -20.97 16.95 5.13
N SER A 119 -20.61 17.34 3.89
CA SER A 119 -21.20 18.49 3.19
C SER A 119 -21.33 18.22 1.70
N ILE A 120 -22.28 18.87 1.03
CA ILE A 120 -22.42 18.79 -0.43
C ILE A 120 -21.16 19.34 -1.12
N SER A 121 -20.53 20.36 -0.54
CA SER A 121 -19.35 21.00 -1.11
C SER A 121 -18.17 20.04 -1.29
N THR A 122 -18.00 19.04 -0.42
CA THR A 122 -16.91 18.06 -0.56
C THR A 122 -17.17 17.06 -1.70
N THR A 123 -18.42 16.93 -2.15
CA THR A 123 -18.83 16.09 -3.28
C THR A 123 -18.81 16.86 -4.61
N GLN A 124 -18.74 18.20 -4.58
CA GLN A 124 -18.71 19.03 -5.79
C GLN A 124 -17.48 18.80 -6.67
N ILE A 125 -16.40 18.20 -6.14
CA ILE A 125 -15.23 17.81 -6.94
C ILE A 125 -15.60 16.91 -8.13
N TYR A 126 -16.62 16.06 -7.97
CA TYR A 126 -17.07 15.12 -9.00
C TYR A 126 -17.91 15.77 -10.10
N LEU A 127 -18.37 17.02 -9.92
CA LEU A 127 -19.04 17.77 -10.99
C LEU A 127 -18.06 18.17 -12.10
N HIS A 128 -16.76 18.25 -11.78
CA HIS A 128 -15.77 18.91 -12.64
C HIS A 128 -16.27 20.28 -13.15
N ALA A 129 -17.03 20.99 -12.32
CA ALA A 129 -17.58 22.29 -12.63
C ALA A 129 -16.47 23.33 -12.58
N THR A 130 -16.17 23.94 -13.73
CA THR A 130 -15.32 25.12 -13.80
C THR A 130 -16.22 26.35 -14.01
N ALA A 131 -15.74 27.53 -13.63
CA ALA A 131 -16.46 28.78 -13.87
C ALA A 131 -16.86 28.93 -15.36
N GLY A 132 -15.98 28.50 -16.28
CA GLY A 132 -16.26 28.49 -17.72
C GLY A 132 -17.41 27.56 -18.11
N ARG A 133 -17.41 26.31 -17.62
CA ARG A 133 -18.47 25.33 -17.87
C ARG A 133 -19.82 25.77 -17.29
N LEU A 134 -19.80 26.36 -16.09
CA LEU A 134 -21.00 26.89 -15.45
C LEU A 134 -21.58 28.07 -16.23
N ALA A 135 -20.75 29.02 -16.67
CA ALA A 135 -21.20 30.14 -17.48
C ALA A 135 -21.77 29.67 -18.83
N GLU A 136 -21.19 28.65 -19.45
CA GLU A 136 -21.72 28.05 -20.68
C GLU A 136 -23.07 27.38 -20.47
N ALA A 137 -23.20 26.55 -19.43
CA ALA A 137 -24.46 25.91 -19.09
C ALA A 137 -25.55 26.94 -18.79
N ALA A 138 -25.23 27.98 -18.02
CA ALA A 138 -26.17 29.06 -17.69
C ALA A 138 -26.68 29.80 -18.94
N ARG A 139 -25.83 30.01 -19.95
CA ARG A 139 -26.26 30.62 -21.23
C ARG A 139 -27.24 29.74 -22.02
N LYS A 140 -27.19 28.42 -21.84
CA LYS A 140 -28.07 27.46 -22.53
C LYS A 140 -29.42 27.28 -21.84
N LEU A 141 -29.57 27.74 -20.59
CA LEU A 141 -30.83 27.66 -19.88
C LEU A 141 -31.85 28.63 -20.50
N PRO A 142 -33.12 28.21 -20.65
CA PRO A 142 -34.19 29.12 -21.04
C PRO A 142 -34.30 30.25 -20.01
N ARG A 143 -34.58 31.47 -20.48
CA ARG A 143 -34.91 32.56 -19.56
C ARG A 143 -36.20 32.20 -18.85
N LEU A 144 -36.13 32.08 -17.53
CA LEU A 144 -37.32 31.97 -16.69
C LEU A 144 -38.14 33.27 -16.85
N PRO A 145 -39.48 33.18 -16.92
CA PRO A 145 -40.36 34.33 -17.06
C PRO A 145 -40.28 35.29 -15.86
#